data_AF-A0A366MVR0-F1
#
_entry.id   AF-A0A366MVR0-F1
#
_cell.length_a   1.000
_cell.length_b   1.000
_cell.length_c   1.000
_cell.angle_alpha   90.00
_cell.angle_beta   90.00
_cell.angle_gamma   90.00
#
_symmetry.space_group_name_H-M   'P 1'
#
loop_
_entity.id
_entity.type
_entity.pdbx_description
1 polymer ?
#
loop_
_entity_poly.entity_id
_entity_poly.type
_entity_poly.pdbx_seq_one_letter_code
_entity_poly.pdbx_strand_id
1 'polypeptide(L)'
;MSIQKELETLIKDDVLVEIEDYIDDLFEIIASKKDDDEIKAELLDMQEMKKEFESLLVELENGELSDEECEELIEEINTMKEDNLIEED
;
A
#
# COMPACT_ATOMS: atom_id res chain seq x y z
N MET A 1 -9.42 19.16 -7.04
CA MET A 1 -8.44 18.49 -6.16
C MET A 1 -7.07 18.79 -6.74
N SER A 2 -6.02 18.98 -5.94
CA SER A 2 -4.66 18.98 -6.49
C SER A 2 -4.21 17.54 -6.72
N ILE A 3 -3.23 17.32 -7.58
CA ILE A 3 -2.71 15.97 -7.84
C ILE A 3 -2.12 15.34 -6.58
N GLN A 4 -1.45 16.13 -5.74
CA GLN A 4 -0.97 15.65 -4.43
C GLN A 4 -2.14 15.16 -3.58
N LYS A 5 -3.25 15.88 -3.57
CA LYS A 5 -4.40 15.48 -2.74
C LYS A 5 -5.07 14.23 -3.29
N GLU A 6 -5.01 14.03 -4.60
CA GLU A 6 -5.47 12.80 -5.25
C GLU A 6 -4.60 11.61 -4.87
N LEU A 7 -3.27 11.71 -5.00
CA LEU A 7 -2.32 10.68 -4.55
C LEU A 7 -2.48 10.38 -3.05
N GLU A 8 -2.59 11.41 -2.21
CA GLU A 8 -2.78 11.25 -0.76
C GLU A 8 -4.05 10.44 -0.45
N THR A 9 -5.13 10.71 -1.18
CA THR A 9 -6.42 10.03 -1.01
C THR A 9 -6.32 8.58 -1.49
N LEU A 10 -5.72 8.35 -2.67
CA LEU A 10 -5.50 7.01 -3.21
C LEU A 10 -4.70 6.12 -2.24
N ILE A 11 -3.61 6.67 -1.67
CA ILE A 11 -2.79 5.91 -0.73
C ILE A 11 -3.55 5.66 0.59
N LYS A 12 -4.18 6.68 1.18
CA LYS A 12 -4.81 6.56 2.52
C LYS A 12 -6.11 5.77 2.51
N ASP A 13 -6.94 5.96 1.49
CA ASP A 13 -8.31 5.44 1.49
C ASP A 13 -8.43 4.11 0.74
N ASP A 14 -7.46 3.77 -0.11
CA ASP A 14 -7.43 2.48 -0.82
C ASP A 14 -6.19 1.65 -0.44
N VAL A 15 -4.98 2.06 -0.84
CA VAL A 15 -3.78 1.21 -0.80
C VAL A 15 -3.43 0.77 0.63
N LEU A 16 -3.37 1.72 1.56
CA LEU A 16 -3.05 1.41 2.96
C LEU A 16 -4.14 0.58 3.62
N VAL A 17 -5.41 0.76 3.23
CA VAL A 17 -6.51 -0.04 3.77
C VAL A 17 -6.35 -1.51 3.36
N GLU A 18 -6.06 -1.77 2.08
CA GLU A 18 -5.83 -3.13 1.59
C GLU A 18 -4.61 -3.79 2.27
N ILE A 19 -3.52 -3.04 2.44
CA ILE A 19 -2.33 -3.53 3.15
C ILE A 19 -2.64 -3.82 4.63
N GLU A 20 -3.38 -2.94 5.31
CA GLU A 20 -3.76 -3.12 6.70
C GLU A 20 -4.67 -4.34 6.89
N ASP A 21 -5.66 -4.52 6.03
CA ASP A 21 -6.56 -5.69 6.04
C ASP A 21 -5.76 -6.98 5.86
N TYR A 22 -4.79 -7.00 4.93
CA TYR A 22 -3.95 -8.19 4.72
C TYR A 22 -3.01 -8.46 5.89
N ILE A 23 -2.42 -7.43 6.49
CA ILE A 23 -1.60 -7.55 7.71
C ILE A 23 -2.43 -8.15 8.84
N ASP A 24 -3.68 -7.71 9.02
CA ASP A 24 -4.58 -8.23 10.04
C ASP A 24 -4.91 -9.71 9.81
N ASP A 25 -5.19 -10.12 8.56
CA ASP A 25 -5.38 -11.53 8.20
C ASP A 25 -4.15 -12.40 8.55
N LEU A 26 -2.95 -11.91 8.23
CA LEU A 26 -1.70 -12.60 8.60
C LEU A 26 -1.54 -12.70 10.12
N PHE A 27 -1.91 -11.67 10.87
CA PHE A 27 -1.93 -11.72 12.33
C PHE A 27 -2.94 -12.73 12.87
N GLU A 28 -4.13 -12.85 12.27
CA GLU A 28 -5.12 -13.87 12.65
C GLU A 28 -4.59 -15.29 12.41
N ILE A 29 -3.93 -15.53 11.27
CA ILE A 29 -3.29 -16.81 10.95
C ILE A 29 -2.23 -17.15 12.00
N ILE A 30 -1.37 -16.20 12.35
CA ILE A 30 -0.34 -16.37 13.38
C ILE A 30 -0.95 -16.64 14.76
N ALA A 31 -1.98 -15.89 15.14
CA ALA A 31 -2.68 -16.09 16.40
C ALA A 31 -3.35 -17.49 16.48
N SER A 32 -3.78 -18.03 15.34
CA SER A 32 -4.35 -19.38 15.25
C SER A 32 -3.33 -20.52 15.36
N LYS A 33 -2.02 -20.21 15.49
CA LYS A 33 -0.91 -21.17 15.50
C LYS A 33 -0.83 -22.05 14.25
N LYS A 34 -1.32 -21.52 13.13
CA LYS A 34 -1.14 -22.09 11.79
C LYS A 34 0.00 -21.38 11.05
N ASP A 35 0.84 -20.63 11.75
CA ASP A 35 2.00 -19.96 11.19
C ASP A 35 3.17 -20.91 10.95
N ASP A 36 3.88 -20.63 9.88
CA ASP A 36 5.24 -21.07 9.64
C ASP A 36 6.14 -19.83 9.45
N ASP A 37 7.41 -20.06 9.11
CA ASP A 37 8.36 -18.98 8.86
C ASP A 37 8.02 -18.18 7.59
N GLU A 38 7.23 -18.74 6.68
CA GLU A 38 6.79 -18.09 5.43
C GLU A 38 5.76 -17.00 5.72
N ILE A 39 4.72 -17.32 6.51
CA ILE A 39 3.70 -16.34 6.94
C ILE A 39 4.33 -15.16 7.70
N LYS A 40 5.39 -15.41 8.49
CA LYS A 40 6.10 -14.34 9.21
C LYS A 40 6.95 -13.47 8.29
N ALA A 41 7.57 -14.07 7.28
CA ALA A 41 8.30 -13.31 6.26
C ALA A 41 7.33 -12.41 5.49
N GLU A 42 6.20 -12.96 5.07
CA GLU A 42 5.16 -12.21 4.37
C GLU A 42 4.59 -11.06 5.22
N LEU A 43 4.33 -11.29 6.51
CA LEU A 43 3.93 -10.22 7.43
C LEU A 43 4.99 -9.10 7.52
N LEU A 44 6.28 -9.46 7.54
CA LEU A 44 7.36 -8.47 7.55
C LEU A 44 7.38 -7.67 6.24
N ASP A 45 7.26 -8.34 5.10
CA ASP A 45 7.25 -7.70 3.78
C ASP A 45 6.07 -6.70 3.67
N MET A 46 4.88 -7.08 4.13
CA MET A 46 3.71 -6.18 4.14
C MET A 46 3.87 -5.00 5.10
N GLN A 47 4.48 -5.22 6.27
CA GLN A 47 4.79 -4.13 7.20
C GLN A 47 5.86 -3.19 6.67
N GLU A 48 6.79 -3.66 5.84
CA GLU A 48 7.77 -2.82 5.16
C GLU A 48 7.10 -2.00 4.06
N MET A 49 6.28 -2.63 3.21
CA MET A 49 5.51 -1.93 2.18
C MET A 49 4.62 -0.83 2.77
N LYS A 50 3.93 -1.11 3.88
CA LYS A 50 3.16 -0.10 4.61
C LYS A 50 3.99 1.13 4.97
N LYS A 51 5.19 0.91 5.52
CA LYS A 51 6.08 2.00 5.93
C LYS A 51 6.57 2.81 4.74
N GLU A 52 6.78 2.18 3.59
CA GLU A 52 7.16 2.89 2.36
C GLU A 52 6.06 3.87 1.94
N PHE A 53 4.80 3.44 1.92
CA PHE A 53 3.65 4.32 1.65
C PHE A 53 3.46 5.40 2.73
N GLU A 54 3.65 5.08 4.01
CA GLU A 54 3.63 6.08 5.09
C GLU A 54 4.74 7.13 4.93
N SER A 55 5.94 6.72 4.49
CA SER A 55 7.04 7.64 4.18
C SER A 55 6.70 8.54 3.00
N LEU A 56 6.12 7.96 1.94
CA LEU A 56 5.68 8.70 0.76
C LEU A 56 4.63 9.76 1.12
N LEU A 57 3.70 9.45 2.02
CA LEU A 57 2.73 10.42 2.53
C LEU A 57 3.39 11.57 3.31
N VAL A 58 4.44 11.30 4.08
CA VAL A 58 5.20 12.35 4.77
C VAL A 58 5.91 13.26 3.77
N GLU A 59 6.54 12.69 2.74
CA GLU A 59 7.17 13.47 1.66
C GLU A 59 6.15 14.35 0.94
N LEU A 60 4.96 13.81 0.68
CA LEU A 60 3.84 14.52 0.08
C LEU A 60 3.34 15.69 0.95
N GLU A 61 3.19 15.47 2.26
CA GLU A 61 2.78 16.49 3.23
C GLU A 61 3.83 17.60 3.39
N ASN A 62 5.12 17.25 3.26
CA ASN A 62 6.22 18.22 3.29
C ASN A 62 6.38 19.00 1.97
N GLY A 63 5.65 18.61 0.91
CA GLY A 63 5.80 19.19 -0.42
C GLY A 63 7.12 18.82 -1.09
N GLU A 64 7.67 17.65 -0.76
CA GLU A 64 8.91 17.12 -1.33
C GLU A 64 8.69 16.41 -2.66
N LEU A 65 7.42 16.17 -3.03
CA LEU A 65 7.01 15.58 -4.31
C LEU A 65 6.39 16.64 -5.22
N SER A 66 6.87 16.69 -6.46
CA SER A 66 6.33 17.52 -7.53
C SER A 66 5.03 16.96 -8.11
N ASP A 67 4.31 17.78 -8.88
CA ASP A 67 3.09 17.35 -9.57
C ASP A 67 3.37 16.16 -10.52
N GLU A 68 4.46 16.21 -11.30
CA GLU A 68 4.84 15.14 -12.25
C GLU A 68 5.16 13.82 -11.51
N GLU A 69 5.92 13.88 -10.42
CA GLU A 69 6.20 12.69 -9.60
C GLU A 69 4.91 12.10 -9.01
N CYS A 70 3.95 12.94 -8.63
CA CYS A 70 2.66 12.47 -8.13
C CYS A 70 1.82 11.81 -9.24
N GLU A 71 1.84 12.34 -10.46
CA GLU A 71 1.14 11.75 -11.61
C GLU A 71 1.70 10.36 -11.94
N GLU A 72 3.04 10.21 -11.99
CA GLU A 72 3.69 8.93 -12.25
C GLU A 72 3.33 7.88 -11.18
N LEU A 73 3.36 8.26 -9.89
CA LEU A 73 2.99 7.36 -8.79
C LEU A 73 1.51 6.94 -8.85
N ILE A 74 0.60 7.85 -9.18
CA ILE A 74 -0.83 7.52 -9.35
C ILE A 74 -1.01 6.53 -10.49
N GLU A 75 -0.34 6.73 -11.63
CA GLU A 75 -0.42 5.80 -12.77
C GLU A 75 0.15 4.42 -12.43
N GLU A 76 1.29 4.36 -11.74
CA GLU A 76 1.89 3.11 -11.28
C GLU A 76 0.95 2.34 -10.33
N ILE A 77 0.41 3.01 -9.31
CA ILE A 77 -0.51 2.40 -8.34
C ILE A 77 -1.76 1.87 -9.07
N ASN A 78 -2.34 2.67 -9.96
CA ASN A 78 -3.54 2.25 -10.69
C ASN A 78 -3.25 1.08 -11.64
N THR A 79 -2.08 1.04 -12.27
CA THR A 79 -1.66 -0.08 -13.11
C THR A 79 -1.54 -1.37 -12.29
N MET A 80 -0.91 -1.30 -11.10
CA MET A 80 -0.81 -2.45 -10.20
C MET A 80 -2.19 -2.93 -9.73
N LYS A 81 -3.12 -2.02 -9.44
CA LYS A 81 -4.50 -2.36 -9.06
C LYS A 81 -5.26 -2.99 -10.22
N GLU A 82 -5.12 -2.46 -11.44
CA GLU A 82 -5.76 -3.03 -12.64
C GLU A 82 -5.22 -4.43 -12.96
N ASP A 83 -3.91 -4.66 -12.85
CA ASP A 83 -3.31 -5.98 -13.05
C ASP A 83 -3.83 -7.00 -12.02
N ASN A 84 -3.97 -6.62 -10.74
CA ASN A 84 -4.59 -7.48 -9.72
C ASN A 84 -6.09 -7.75 -9.99
N LEU A 85 -6.82 -6.81 -10.61
CA LEU A 85 -8.24 -6.97 -10.96
C LEU A 85 -8.47 -7.82 -12.22
N ILE A 86 -7.48 -7.90 -13.13
CA ILE A 86 -7.58 -8.66 -14.38
C ILE A 86 -7.23 -10.15 -14.18
N GLU A 87 -6.52 -10.52 -13.10
CA GLU A 87 -6.23 -11.93 -12.79
C GLU A 87 -7.43 -12.72 -12.18
N GLU A 88 -8.59 -12.09 -11.96
CA GLU A 88 -9.80 -12.75 -11.44
C GLU A 88 -10.78 -13.35 -12.50
N ASP A 89 -10.43 -13.40 -13.79
CA ASP A 89 -11.28 -14.00 -14.87
C ASP A 89 -10.85 -15.41 -15.34
#